data_AF-Q027U5-F1
#
_entry.id   AF-Q027U5-F1
#
_cell.length_a   1.000
_cell.length_b   1.000
_cell.length_c   1.000
_cell.angle_alpha   90.00
_cell.angle_beta   90.00
_cell.angle_gamma   90.00
#
_symmetry.space_group_name_H-M   'P 1'
#
loop_
_entity.id
_entity.type
_entity.pdbx_description
1 polymer ?
#
loop_
_entity_poly.entity_id
_entity_poly.type
_entity_poly.pdbx_seq_one_letter_code
_entity_poly.pdbx_strand_id
1 'polypeptide(L)' 'MMHNESMESVVARDPAIMSGEPTFRGTRVLVRTLFEYLEAGYSLERFLEGFPTVSRSQAMQALEEAKESLLAGR' A
#
# COMPACT_ATOMS: atom_id res chain seq x y z
N MET A 1 -9.96 -29.44 0.74
CA MET A 1 -8.64 -28.83 0.98
C MET A 1 -8.88 -27.37 1.29
N MET A 2 -8.57 -26.95 2.51
CA MET A 2 -8.68 -25.55 2.89
C MET A 2 -7.53 -24.83 2.18
N HIS A 3 -7.83 -23.98 1.19
CA HIS A 3 -6.84 -23.03 0.74
C HIS A 3 -6.61 -22.08 1.92
N ASN A 4 -5.48 -22.25 2.60
CA ASN A 4 -4.94 -21.25 3.50
C ASN A 4 -4.51 -20.07 2.62
N GLU A 5 -5.48 -19.27 2.19
CA GLU A 5 -5.21 -17.95 1.63
C GLU A 5 -4.76 -17.09 2.81
N SER A 6 -3.46 -17.14 3.11
CA SER A 6 -2.80 -16.01 3.72
C SER A 6 -3.10 -14.84 2.79
N MET A 7 -4.06 -13.98 3.16
CA MET A 7 -4.37 -12.76 2.42
C MET A 7 -3.05 -12.00 2.26
N GLU A 8 -2.44 -12.06 1.08
CA GLU A 8 -1.13 -11.49 0.87
C GLU A 8 -1.24 -9.98 1.04
N SER A 9 -0.57 -9.43 2.06
CA SER A 9 -0.53 -7.99 2.39
C SER A 9 -0.43 -7.16 1.12
N VAL A 10 -1.27 -6.15 0.90
CA VAL A 10 -1.30 -5.36 -0.35
C VAL A 10 0.05 -4.75 -0.74
N VAL A 11 0.96 -4.67 0.23
CA VAL A 11 2.33 -4.22 0.10
C VAL A 11 3.24 -5.38 -0.33
N ALA A 12 3.93 -5.19 -1.45
CA ALA A 12 4.99 -6.09 -1.91
C ALA A 12 6.37 -5.49 -1.61
N ARG A 13 7.30 -6.33 -1.19
CA ARG A 13 8.73 -6.01 -1.08
C ARG A 13 9.48 -6.99 -1.97
N ASP A 14 10.00 -6.50 -3.09
CA ASP A 14 10.79 -7.28 -4.02
C ASP A 14 12.13 -6.56 -4.22
N PRO A 15 13.28 -7.15 -3.83
CA PRO A 15 14.60 -6.55 -4.04
C PRO A 15 14.89 -6.16 -5.49
N ALA A 16 14.23 -6.83 -6.46
CA ALA A 16 14.36 -6.52 -7.88
C ALA A 16 13.51 -5.31 -8.32
N ILE A 17 12.59 -4.83 -7.49
CA ILE A 17 11.69 -3.70 -7.76
C ILE A 17 12.03 -2.56 -6.80
N MET A 18 12.40 -1.39 -7.35
CA MET A 18 12.68 -0.19 -6.54
C MET A 18 13.65 -0.45 -5.38
N SER A 19 14.65 -1.32 -5.58
CA SER A 19 15.64 -1.71 -4.57
C SER A 19 15.06 -2.34 -3.29
N GLY A 20 13.87 -2.94 -3.35
CA GLY A 20 13.21 -3.57 -2.19
C GLY A 20 12.33 -2.64 -1.38
N GLU A 21 12.15 -1.39 -1.81
CA GLU A 21 11.21 -0.46 -1.18
C GLU A 21 9.76 -1.01 -1.25
N PRO A 22 8.94 -0.82 -0.20
CA PRO A 22 7.55 -1.24 -0.20
C PRO A 22 6.75 -0.61 -1.36
N THR A 23 6.17 -1.45 -2.21
CA THR A 23 5.34 -1.06 -3.36
C THR A 23 3.92 -1.60 -3.22
N PHE A 24 2.95 -0.96 -3.87
CA PHE A 24 1.65 -1.61 -4.07
C PHE A 24 1.85 -2.82 -4.99
N ARG A 25 1.36 -4.01 -4.57
CA ARG A 25 1.52 -5.25 -5.34
C ARG A 25 1.01 -5.06 -6.78
N GLY A 26 1.81 -5.53 -7.73
CA GLY A 26 1.51 -5.42 -9.16
C GLY A 26 1.81 -4.05 -9.76
N THR A 27 2.39 -3.12 -8.98
CA THR A 27 2.76 -1.78 -9.45
C THR A 27 4.23 -1.48 -9.12
N ARG A 28 4.74 -0.35 -9.62
CA ARG A 28 6.01 0.25 -9.17
C ARG A 28 5.78 1.48 -8.29
N VAL A 29 4.56 1.70 -7.82
CA VAL A 29 4.21 2.84 -6.99
C VAL A 29 4.59 2.52 -5.55
N LEU A 30 5.42 3.37 -4.96
CA LEU A 30 5.86 3.18 -3.59
C LEU A 30 4.72 3.48 -2.61
N VAL A 31 4.61 2.68 -1.56
CA VAL A 31 3.63 2.91 -0.49
C VAL A 31 3.93 4.22 0.24
N ARG A 32 5.20 4.60 0.39
CA ARG A 32 5.59 5.89 0.98
C ARG A 32 4.95 7.08 0.28
N THR A 33 4.75 7.00 -1.04
CA THR A 33 4.19 8.10 -1.83
C THR A 33 2.72 8.36 -1.47
N LEU A 34 1.98 7.32 -1.05
CA LEU A 34 0.63 7.52 -0.50
C LEU A 34 0.69 8.40 0.76
N PHE A 35 1.58 8.08 1.70
CA PHE A 35 1.72 8.85 2.94
C PHE A 35 2.22 10.27 2.68
N GLU A 36 3.20 10.46 1.79
CA GLU A 36 3.69 11.79 1.38
C GLU A 36 2.56 12.67 0.81
N TYR A 37 1.64 12.10 0.02
CA TYR A 37 0.46 12.84 -0.46
C TYR A 37 -0.46 13.27 0.68
N LEU A 38 -0.76 12.35 1.61
CA LEU A 38 -1.63 12.63 2.75
C LEU A 38 -1.00 13.66 3.71
N GLU A 39 0.30 13.55 3.97
CA GLU A 39 1.09 14.49 4.79
C GLU A 39 1.14 15.89 4.17
N ALA A 40 1.17 15.98 2.83
CA ALA A 40 1.05 17.24 2.10
C ALA A 40 -0.38 17.81 2.08
N GLY A 41 -1.35 17.14 2.72
CA GLY A 41 -2.75 17.56 2.80
C GLY A 41 -3.59 17.22 1.57
N TYR A 42 -3.06 16.41 0.64
CA TYR A 42 -3.84 15.93 -0.49
C TYR A 42 -4.79 14.80 -0.08
N SER A 43 -5.94 14.71 -0.77
CA SER A 43 -6.89 13.63 -0.53
C SER A 43 -6.45 12.31 -1.16
N LEU A 44 -7.07 11.22 -0.73
CA LEU A 44 -6.86 9.90 -1.33
C LEU A 44 -7.21 9.90 -2.84
N GLU A 45 -8.25 10.64 -3.22
CA GLU A 45 -8.66 10.80 -4.61
C GLU A 45 -7.56 11.46 -5.44
N ARG A 46 -6.87 12.48 -4.89
CA ARG A 46 -5.74 13.13 -5.57
C ARG A 46 -4.56 12.20 -5.76
N PHE A 47 -4.28 11.33 -4.79
CA PHE A 47 -3.28 10.28 -4.97
C PHE A 47 -3.67 9.32 -6.10
N LEU A 48 -4.93 8.86 -6.15
CA LEU A 48 -5.42 7.92 -7.17
C LEU A 48 -5.43 8.54 -8.58
N GLU A 49 -5.69 9.84 -8.71
CA GLU A 49 -5.55 10.58 -9.97
C GLU A 49 -4.10 10.58 -10.48
N GLY A 50 -3.12 10.73 -9.58
CA GLY A 50 -1.69 10.68 -9.91
C GLY A 50 -1.17 9.27 -10.20
N PHE A 51 -1.79 8.24 -9.61
CA PHE A 51 -1.37 6.85 -9.70
C PHE A 51 -2.54 5.92 -10.06
N PRO A 52 -3.08 5.98 -11.29
CA PRO A 52 -4.26 5.19 -11.70
C PRO A 52 -4.01 3.68 -11.76
N THR A 53 -2.76 3.24 -11.61
CA THR A 53 -2.40 1.81 -11.49
C THR A 53 -2.64 1.26 -10.09
N VAL A 54 -2.81 2.13 -9.09
CA VAL A 54 -3.22 1.74 -7.74
C VAL A 54 -4.73 1.86 -7.64
N SER A 55 -5.40 0.74 -7.34
CA SER A 55 -6.85 0.77 -7.11
C SER A 55 -7.19 1.38 -5.76
N ARG A 56 -8.41 1.93 -5.64
CA ARG A 56 -8.91 2.47 -4.36
C ARG A 56 -8.90 1.42 -3.25
N SER A 57 -9.25 0.18 -3.56
CA SER A 57 -9.21 -0.93 -2.59
C SER A 57 -7.79 -1.20 -2.11
N GLN A 58 -6.80 -1.18 -3.01
CA GLN A 58 -5.40 -1.35 -2.62
C GLN A 58 -4.92 -0.22 -1.70
N ALA A 59 -5.25 1.03 -2.04
CA ALA A 59 -4.88 2.17 -1.22
C ALA A 59 -5.53 2.13 0.17
N MET A 60 -6.83 1.78 0.25
CA MET A 60 -7.51 1.61 1.53
C MET A 60 -6.93 0.46 2.35
N GLN A 61 -6.63 -0.69 1.73
CA GLN A 61 -6.04 -1.83 2.43
C GLN A 61 -4.66 -1.48 3.00
N ALA A 62 -3.85 -0.68 2.30
CA ALA A 62 -2.55 -0.23 2.81
C ALA A 62 -2.69 0.67 4.04
N LEU A 63 -3.71 1.54 4.06
CA LEU A 63 -4.03 2.36 5.23
C LEU A 63 -4.53 1.50 6.40
N GLU A 64 -5.32 0.47 6.11
CA GLU A 64 -5.81 -0.46 7.14
C GLU A 64 -4.66 -1.27 7.74
N GLU A 65 -3.78 -1.86 6.93
CA GLU A 65 -2.60 -2.60 7.40
C GLU A 65 -1.67 -1.71 8.23
N ALA A 66 -1.47 -0.44 7.82
CA ALA A 66 -0.70 0.52 8.60
C ALA A 66 -1.37 0.85 9.94
N LYS A 67 -2.70 1.05 9.95
CA LYS A 67 -3.47 1.29 11.17
C LYS A 67 -3.40 0.08 12.12
N GLU A 68 -3.59 -1.13 11.61
CA GLU A 68 -3.46 -2.37 12.38
C GLU A 68 -2.05 -2.52 12.96
N SER A 69 -0.99 -2.23 12.19
CA SER A 69 0.38 -2.29 12.69
C SER A 69 0.65 -1.33 13.85
N LEU A 70 -0.05 -0.19 13.91
CA LEU A 70 0.06 0.78 15.00
C LEU A 70 -0.78 0.35 16.22
N LEU A 71 -1.98 -0.16 15.99
CA LEU A 71 -2.93 -0.58 17.03
C LEU A 71 -2.58 -1.95 17.63
N ALA A 72 -1.80 -2.77 16.93
CA ALA A 72 -1.44 -4.12 17.36
C ALA A 72 -0.70 -4.16 18.70
N GLY A 73 -0.14 -3.04 19.17
CA GLY A 73 0.50 -2.92 20.49
C GLY A 73 1.76 -3.79 20.58
N ARG A 74 2.92 -3.17 20.72
CA ARG A 74 4.15 -3.92 20.99
C ARG A 74 4.27 -4.20 22.50
#